data_AF-A0A848W003-F1
#
_entry.id   AF-A0A848W003-F1
#
_cell.length_a   1.000
_cell.length_b   1.000
_cell.length_c   1.000
_cell.angle_alpha   90.00
_cell.angle_beta   90.00
_cell.angle_gamma   90.00
#
_symmetry.space_group_name_H-M   'P 1'
#
loop_
_entity.id
_entity.type
_entity.pdbx_description
1 polymer ?
#
loop_
_entity_poly.entity_id
_entity_poly.type
_entity_poly.pdbx_seq_one_letter_code
_entity_poly.pdbx_strand_id
1 'polypeptide(L)'
;MSVPFILLVISLAVAGAIFANTGYVLSDGLLLSLVVAVAALVLLVRQWGSKPKNWIVVDGSNVLYWRNEVPSLETVEHVINVLKEEGFRPVVWFDANVGYLVANQYLGPGPLARALSLPYRQVLVAPKGTPADPLLLKGAAALNANVVTNDRFRDWVEQHPEVRSSGFLIRGKMLNGKVDLSLPGG
;
A
#
# COMPACT_ATOMS: atom_id res chain seq x y z
N MET A 1 10.53 5.60 -18.61
CA MET A 1 10.79 7.03 -18.87
C MET A 1 9.55 7.82 -18.46
N SER A 2 9.67 8.74 -17.51
CA SER A 2 8.53 9.52 -17.02
C SER A 2 8.09 10.54 -18.07
N VAL A 3 6.82 10.54 -18.48
CA VAL A 3 6.24 11.52 -19.43
C VAL A 3 6.61 12.98 -19.14
N PRO A 4 6.66 13.45 -17.87
CA PRO A 4 7.11 14.81 -17.54
C PRO A 4 8.56 15.12 -17.96
N PHE A 5 9.46 14.13 -17.95
CA PHE A 5 10.85 14.32 -18.37
C PHE A 5 10.94 14.59 -19.87
N ILE A 6 10.18 13.85 -20.68
CA ILE A 6 10.12 14.03 -22.13
C ILE A 6 9.55 15.42 -22.46
N LEU A 7 8.48 15.84 -21.77
CA LEU A 7 7.89 17.17 -21.94
C LEU A 7 8.86 18.29 -21.58
N LEU A 8 9.66 18.13 -20.52
CA LEU A 8 10.68 19.10 -20.15
C LEU A 8 11.76 19.24 -21.23
N VAL A 9 12.29 18.12 -21.73
CA VAL A 9 13.33 18.11 -22.77
C VAL A 9 12.82 18.75 -24.07
N ILE A 10 11.63 18.36 -24.52
CA ILE A 10 11.02 18.92 -25.73
C ILE A 10 10.76 20.42 -25.58
N SER A 11 10.20 20.84 -24.44
CA SER A 11 9.92 22.24 -24.18
C SER A 11 11.20 23.09 -24.18
N LEU A 12 12.27 22.64 -23.52
CA LEU A 12 13.56 23.35 -23.51
C LEU A 12 14.20 23.41 -24.91
N ALA A 13 14.08 22.34 -25.70
CA ALA A 13 14.56 22.33 -27.08
C ALA A 13 13.80 23.32 -27.97
N VAL A 14 12.46 23.39 -27.83
CA VAL A 14 11.62 24.35 -28.56
C VAL A 14 11.93 25.78 -28.13
N ALA A 15 12.05 26.04 -26.83
CA ALA A 15 12.43 27.35 -26.30
C ALA A 15 13.78 27.80 -26.84
N GLY A 16 14.79 26.91 -26.85
CA GLY A 16 16.12 27.18 -27.38
C GLY A 16 16.12 27.45 -28.90
N ALA A 17 15.35 26.69 -29.67
CA ALA A 17 15.21 26.90 -31.11
C ALA A 17 14.53 28.23 -31.46
N ILE A 18 13.47 28.60 -30.73
CA ILE A 18 12.81 29.90 -30.87
C ILE A 18 13.78 31.02 -30.50
N PHE A 19 14.46 30.91 -29.35
CA PHE A 19 15.43 31.90 -28.89
C PHE A 19 16.58 32.10 -29.89
N ALA A 20 17.10 31.03 -30.48
CA ALA A 20 18.16 31.10 -31.49
C ALA A 20 17.72 31.79 -32.79
N ASN A 21 16.43 31.70 -33.16
CA ASN A 21 15.91 32.24 -34.40
C ASN A 21 15.35 33.67 -34.26
N THR A 22 14.74 33.99 -33.12
CA THR A 22 14.09 35.31 -32.89
C THR A 22 14.82 36.19 -31.88
N GLY A 23 15.89 35.70 -31.24
CA GLY A 23 16.60 36.42 -30.19
C GLY A 23 15.75 36.63 -28.95
N TYR A 24 15.82 37.84 -28.36
CA TYR A 24 15.15 38.20 -27.09
C TYR A 24 13.66 38.57 -27.23
N VAL A 25 13.04 38.34 -28.38
CA VAL A 25 11.62 38.67 -28.57
C VAL A 25 10.76 37.64 -27.83
N LEU A 26 10.02 38.12 -26.82
CA LEU A 26 8.99 37.32 -26.14
C LEU A 26 7.84 37.04 -27.12
N SER A 27 7.93 35.90 -27.80
CA SER A 27 6.86 35.36 -28.63
C SER A 27 5.94 34.46 -27.81
N ASP A 28 4.69 34.32 -28.26
CA ASP A 28 3.70 33.43 -27.63
C ASP A 28 4.20 31.98 -27.53
N GLY A 29 4.99 31.53 -28.52
CA GLY A 29 5.63 30.22 -28.52
C GLY A 29 6.68 30.06 -27.42
N LEU A 30 7.47 31.11 -27.16
CA LEU A 30 8.45 31.11 -26.07
C LEU A 30 7.76 31.10 -24.70
N LEU A 31 6.69 31.89 -24.52
CA LEU A 31 5.86 31.87 -23.32
C LEU A 31 5.24 30.49 -23.07
N LEU A 32 4.65 29.88 -24.10
CA LEU A 32 4.05 28.55 -24.00
C LEU A 32 5.08 27.50 -23.61
N SER A 33 6.26 27.51 -24.25
CA SER A 33 7.34 26.57 -23.93
C SER A 33 7.76 26.71 -22.46
N LEU A 34 7.99 27.93 -21.97
CA LEU A 34 8.37 28.17 -20.58
C LEU A 34 7.31 27.66 -19.59
N VAL A 35 6.02 27.89 -19.84
CA VAL A 35 4.94 27.37 -18.98
C VAL A 35 4.95 25.84 -18.94
N VAL A 36 5.13 25.18 -20.09
CA VAL A 36 5.22 23.71 -20.16
C VAL A 36 6.47 23.20 -19.44
N ALA A 37 7.62 23.88 -19.57
CA ALA A 37 8.85 23.51 -18.86
C ALA A 37 8.67 23.62 -17.34
N VAL A 38 8.08 24.72 -16.86
CA VAL A 38 7.80 24.91 -15.43
C VAL A 38 6.83 23.86 -14.91
N ALA A 39 5.73 23.59 -15.62
CA ALA A 39 4.77 22.56 -15.24
C ALA A 39 5.41 21.17 -15.18
N ALA A 40 6.21 20.81 -16.20
CA ALA A 40 6.95 19.55 -16.24
C ALA A 40 7.96 19.43 -15.10
N LEU A 41 8.68 20.51 -14.79
CA LEU A 41 9.63 20.57 -13.68
C LEU A 41 8.91 20.38 -12.33
N VAL A 42 7.77 21.05 -12.11
CA VAL A 42 6.95 20.87 -10.90
C VAL A 42 6.50 19.42 -10.75
N LEU A 43 6.06 18.77 -11.84
CA LEU A 43 5.66 17.36 -11.81
C LEU A 43 6.83 16.43 -11.48
N LEU A 44 8.04 16.70 -12.02
CA LEU A 44 9.25 15.92 -11.71
C LEU A 44 9.67 16.08 -10.25
N VAL A 45 9.66 17.30 -9.71
CA VAL A 45 9.97 17.56 -8.30
C VAL A 45 8.97 16.84 -7.38
N ARG A 46 7.67 16.87 -7.72
CA ARG A 46 6.64 16.13 -6.97
C ARG A 46 6.85 14.61 -7.03
N GLN A 47 7.29 14.09 -8.17
CA GLN A 47 7.58 12.66 -8.33
C GLN A 47 8.83 12.25 -7.54
N TRP A 48 9.85 13.11 -7.45
CA TRP A 48 11.06 12.83 -6.66
C TRP A 48 10.76 12.73 -5.16
N GLY A 49 9.81 13.51 -4.65
CA GLY A 49 9.37 13.44 -3.25
C GLY A 49 8.46 12.24 -2.91
N SER A 50 7.91 11.53 -3.90
CA SER A 50 7.07 10.36 -3.62
C SER A 50 7.93 9.14 -3.30
N LYS A 51 8.06 8.82 -2.00
CA LYS A 51 8.62 7.52 -1.58
C LYS A 51 7.84 6.39 -2.26
N PRO A 52 8.49 5.30 -2.72
CA PRO A 52 7.78 4.12 -3.17
C PRO A 52 6.79 3.71 -2.08
N LYS A 53 5.57 3.35 -2.49
CA LYS A 53 4.55 2.96 -1.52
C LYS A 53 4.99 1.62 -0.92
N ASN A 54 5.47 1.65 0.31
CA ASN A 54 5.78 0.47 1.10
C ASN A 54 4.47 -0.19 1.55
N TRP A 55 3.75 -0.78 0.60
CA TRP A 55 2.53 -1.51 0.89
C TRP A 55 2.86 -2.74 1.72
N ILE A 56 1.99 -3.01 2.69
CA ILE A 56 2.05 -4.24 3.47
C ILE A 56 0.64 -4.78 3.60
N VAL A 57 0.48 -6.08 3.37
CA VAL A 57 -0.81 -6.75 3.53
C VAL A 57 -0.88 -7.32 4.94
N VAL A 58 -2.00 -7.13 5.62
CA VAL A 58 -2.23 -7.67 6.95
C VAL A 58 -3.36 -8.69 6.85
N ASP A 59 -3.08 -9.90 7.31
CA ASP A 59 -4.09 -10.93 7.53
C ASP A 59 -4.86 -10.60 8.81
N GLY A 60 -5.91 -9.80 8.67
CA GLY A 60 -6.72 -9.36 9.78
C GLY A 60 -7.38 -10.53 10.51
N SER A 61 -7.82 -11.57 9.79
CA SER A 61 -8.43 -12.74 10.42
C SER A 61 -7.46 -13.53 11.27
N ASN A 62 -6.18 -13.64 10.88
CA ASN A 62 -5.15 -14.23 11.73
C ASN A 62 -4.75 -13.30 12.90
N VAL A 63 -4.52 -12.02 12.61
CA VAL A 63 -4.03 -11.03 13.58
C VAL A 63 -5.03 -10.76 14.70
N LEU A 64 -6.33 -10.89 14.44
CA LEU A 64 -7.39 -10.80 15.44
C LEU A 64 -7.10 -11.65 16.69
N TYR A 65 -6.48 -12.82 16.52
CA TYR A 65 -6.24 -13.81 17.58
C TYR A 65 -4.89 -13.67 18.28
N TRP A 66 -4.04 -12.72 17.89
CA TRP A 66 -2.68 -12.60 18.46
C TRP A 66 -2.64 -12.24 19.95
N ARG A 67 -3.77 -11.80 20.52
CA ARG A 67 -3.91 -11.53 21.95
C ARG A 67 -4.63 -12.71 22.63
N ASN A 68 -3.84 -13.66 23.12
CA ASN A 68 -4.31 -14.82 23.89
C ASN A 68 -5.39 -15.67 23.18
N GLU A 69 -5.36 -15.78 21.85
CA GLU A 69 -6.35 -16.51 21.06
C GLU A 69 -7.80 -15.98 21.22
N VAL A 70 -7.95 -14.73 21.65
CA VAL A 70 -9.24 -14.05 21.74
C VAL A 70 -9.37 -13.06 20.58
N PRO A 71 -10.41 -13.16 19.73
CA PRO A 71 -10.57 -12.27 18.59
C PRO A 71 -10.80 -10.83 19.07
N SER A 72 -9.93 -9.90 18.67
CA SER A 72 -10.06 -8.49 19.02
C SER A 72 -9.58 -7.56 17.91
N LEU A 73 -10.47 -6.66 17.46
CA LEU A 73 -10.11 -5.61 16.49
C LEU A 73 -9.04 -4.66 17.01
N GLU A 74 -8.98 -4.45 18.32
CA GLU A 74 -7.98 -3.63 18.97
C GLU A 74 -6.56 -4.19 18.73
N THR A 75 -6.41 -5.52 18.66
CA THR A 75 -5.13 -6.16 18.31
C THR A 75 -4.71 -5.80 16.89
N VAL A 76 -5.64 -5.82 15.95
CA VAL A 76 -5.38 -5.44 14.55
C VAL A 76 -5.04 -3.96 14.44
N GLU A 77 -5.74 -3.10 15.18
CA GLU A 77 -5.47 -1.66 15.24
C GLU A 77 -4.04 -1.36 15.74
N HIS A 78 -3.59 -2.03 16.80
CA HIS A 78 -2.22 -1.90 17.29
C HIS A 78 -1.19 -2.28 16.22
N VAL A 79 -1.41 -3.39 15.50
CA VAL A 79 -0.52 -3.83 14.42
C VAL A 79 -0.49 -2.79 13.29
N ILE A 80 -1.65 -2.26 12.89
CA ILE A 80 -1.75 -1.21 11.88
C ILE A 80 -0.95 0.04 12.29
N ASN A 81 -1.04 0.44 13.56
CA ASN A 81 -0.36 1.64 14.05
C ASN A 81 1.17 1.46 14.03
N VAL A 82 1.68 0.32 14.52
CA VAL A 82 3.12 0.01 14.43
C VAL A 82 3.59 0.00 12.96
N LEU A 83 2.84 -0.60 12.05
CA LEU A 83 3.20 -0.61 10.63
C LEU A 83 3.22 0.79 10.01
N LYS A 84 2.27 1.67 10.40
CA LYS A 84 2.25 3.06 9.94
C LYS A 84 3.44 3.86 10.49
N GLU A 85 3.82 3.65 11.75
CA GLU A 85 4.98 4.27 12.39
C GLU A 85 6.29 3.87 11.69
N GLU A 86 6.39 2.61 11.27
CA GLU A 86 7.48 2.07 10.45
C GLU A 86 7.44 2.51 8.98
N GLY A 87 6.47 3.36 8.61
CA GLY A 87 6.35 3.95 7.27
C GLY A 87 5.67 3.07 6.23
N PHE A 88 5.07 1.95 6.64
CA PHE A 88 4.27 1.11 5.74
C PHE A 88 2.86 1.66 5.53
N ARG A 89 2.23 1.20 4.44
CA ARG A 89 0.83 1.44 4.13
C ARG A 89 0.07 0.12 4.23
N PRO A 90 -0.63 -0.14 5.35
CA PRO A 90 -1.32 -1.40 5.53
C PRO A 90 -2.57 -1.51 4.64
N VAL A 91 -2.80 -2.71 4.12
CA VAL A 91 -4.05 -3.17 3.52
C VAL A 91 -4.49 -4.43 4.26
N VAL A 92 -5.63 -4.37 4.92
CA VAL A 92 -6.11 -5.43 5.80
C VAL A 92 -7.12 -6.29 5.06
N TRP A 93 -6.90 -7.60 5.08
CA TRP A 93 -7.84 -8.59 4.59
C TRP A 93 -8.49 -9.31 5.75
N PHE A 94 -9.81 -9.47 5.67
CA PHE A 94 -10.57 -10.32 6.57
C PHE A 94 -11.32 -11.38 5.78
N ASP A 95 -11.59 -12.49 6.43
CA ASP A 95 -12.59 -13.45 5.99
C ASP A 95 -14.02 -12.91 6.16
N ALA A 96 -14.99 -13.63 5.63
CA ALA A 96 -16.40 -13.23 5.71
C ALA A 96 -16.98 -13.28 7.14
N ASN A 97 -16.28 -13.91 8.09
CA ASN A 97 -16.81 -14.20 9.41
C ASN A 97 -16.47 -13.11 10.45
N VAL A 98 -15.47 -12.27 10.16
CA VAL A 98 -14.92 -11.27 11.11
C VAL A 98 -15.98 -10.50 11.88
N GLY A 99 -17.04 -10.05 11.21
CA GLY A 99 -18.09 -9.25 11.85
C GLY A 99 -18.77 -9.99 12.99
N TYR A 100 -19.01 -11.29 12.82
CA TYR A 100 -19.65 -12.12 13.84
C TYR A 100 -18.72 -12.38 15.02
N LEU A 101 -17.40 -12.46 14.78
CA LEU A 101 -16.41 -12.63 15.85
C LEU A 101 -16.31 -11.40 16.75
N VAL A 102 -16.46 -10.18 16.19
CA VAL A 102 -16.13 -8.93 16.89
C VAL A 102 -17.35 -8.10 17.28
N ALA A 103 -18.49 -8.33 16.65
CA ALA A 103 -19.72 -7.56 16.87
C ALA A 103 -21.00 -8.40 16.82
N ASN A 104 -20.89 -9.74 16.76
CA ASN A 104 -22.02 -10.67 16.68
C ASN A 104 -23.01 -10.39 15.53
N GLN A 105 -22.56 -9.75 14.45
CA GLN A 105 -23.36 -9.43 13.26
C GLN A 105 -22.48 -9.36 12.02
N TYR A 106 -23.08 -9.43 10.83
CA TYR A 106 -22.31 -9.20 9.62
C TYR A 106 -21.75 -7.77 9.57
N LEU A 107 -20.45 -7.63 9.31
CA LEU A 107 -19.79 -6.36 9.06
C LEU A 107 -19.09 -6.39 7.70
N GLY A 108 -19.43 -5.43 6.85
CA GLY A 108 -18.71 -5.20 5.61
C GLY A 108 -17.43 -4.37 5.78
N PRO A 109 -16.73 -4.07 4.67
CA PRO A 109 -15.49 -3.29 4.70
C PRO A 109 -15.64 -1.89 5.32
N GLY A 110 -16.79 -1.23 5.17
CA GLY A 110 -17.03 0.13 5.67
C GLY A 110 -17.00 0.26 7.19
N PRO A 111 -17.82 -0.51 7.93
CA PRO A 111 -17.74 -0.58 9.38
C PRO A 111 -16.35 -0.94 9.92
N LEU A 112 -15.69 -1.95 9.32
CA LEU A 112 -14.34 -2.38 9.72
C LEU A 112 -13.29 -1.30 9.47
N ALA A 113 -13.36 -0.60 8.33
CA ALA A 113 -12.48 0.51 8.01
C ALA A 113 -12.59 1.65 9.03
N ARG A 114 -13.82 1.97 9.46
CA ARG A 114 -14.03 2.96 10.54
C ARG A 114 -13.48 2.49 11.87
N ALA A 115 -13.70 1.22 12.23
CA ALA A 115 -13.19 0.66 13.48
C ALA A 115 -11.65 0.64 13.53
N LEU A 116 -10.98 0.47 12.39
CA LEU A 116 -9.51 0.41 12.29
C LEU A 116 -8.86 1.76 11.94
N SER A 117 -9.64 2.83 11.83
CA SER A 117 -9.14 4.15 11.39
C SER A 117 -8.34 4.05 10.07
N LEU A 118 -8.89 3.30 9.12
CA LEU A 118 -8.31 3.10 7.78
C LEU A 118 -9.25 3.65 6.69
N PRO A 119 -8.69 4.12 5.55
CA PRO A 119 -9.46 4.35 4.35
C PRO A 119 -10.23 3.10 3.92
N TYR A 120 -11.47 3.27 3.46
CA TYR A 120 -12.32 2.16 2.97
C TYR A 120 -11.59 1.22 2.00
N ARG A 121 -10.74 1.76 1.11
CA ARG A 121 -10.00 0.99 0.10
C ARG A 121 -8.87 0.13 0.66
N GLN A 122 -8.51 0.31 1.93
CA GLN A 122 -7.45 -0.43 2.63
C GLN A 122 -8.01 -1.54 3.52
N VAL A 123 -9.33 -1.75 3.55
CA VAL A 123 -9.94 -2.88 4.25
C VAL A 123 -10.75 -3.68 3.25
N LEU A 124 -10.46 -4.97 3.17
CA LEU A 124 -11.05 -5.90 2.22
C LEU A 124 -11.62 -7.09 3.00
N VAL A 125 -12.80 -7.54 2.59
CA VAL A 125 -13.49 -8.67 3.21
C VAL A 125 -13.77 -9.68 2.11
N ALA A 126 -13.34 -10.92 2.30
CA ALA A 126 -13.60 -12.00 1.37
C ALA A 126 -15.12 -12.24 1.22
N PRO A 127 -15.62 -12.52 0.01
CA PRO A 127 -17.01 -12.90 -0.17
C PRO A 127 -17.36 -14.16 0.62
N LYS A 128 -18.62 -14.27 1.05
CA LYS A 128 -19.10 -15.47 1.75
C LYS A 128 -18.89 -16.71 0.89
N GLY A 129 -18.35 -17.77 1.51
CA GLY A 129 -18.07 -19.04 0.82
C GLY A 129 -16.80 -19.03 -0.04
N THR A 130 -16.04 -17.93 -0.04
CA THR A 130 -14.73 -17.85 -0.72
C THR A 130 -13.62 -17.82 0.33
N PRO A 131 -12.56 -18.66 0.21
CA PRO A 131 -11.40 -18.58 1.08
C PRO A 131 -10.71 -17.21 0.98
N ALA A 132 -10.33 -16.63 2.11
CA ALA A 132 -9.67 -15.32 2.16
C ALA A 132 -8.20 -15.38 1.72
N ASP A 133 -7.48 -16.43 2.10
CA ASP A 133 -6.05 -16.61 1.85
C ASP A 133 -5.63 -16.40 0.38
N PRO A 134 -6.25 -17.04 -0.64
CA PRO A 134 -5.83 -16.83 -2.03
C PRO A 134 -6.10 -15.40 -2.50
N LEU A 135 -7.16 -14.76 -2.02
CA LEU A 135 -7.46 -13.36 -2.35
C LEU A 135 -6.44 -12.42 -1.71
N LEU A 136 -6.07 -12.69 -0.46
CA LEU A 136 -5.05 -11.98 0.29
C LEU A 136 -3.68 -12.10 -0.41
N LEU A 137 -3.24 -13.32 -0.72
CA LEU A 137 -1.94 -13.57 -1.38
C LEU A 137 -1.89 -12.94 -2.78
N LYS A 138 -2.97 -13.06 -3.56
CA LYS A 138 -3.08 -12.38 -4.85
C LYS A 138 -3.02 -10.85 -4.70
N GLY A 139 -3.65 -10.31 -3.66
CA GLY A 139 -3.58 -8.88 -3.34
C GLY A 139 -2.16 -8.44 -2.96
N ALA A 140 -1.45 -9.24 -2.16
CA ALA A 140 -0.07 -8.98 -1.78
C ALA A 140 0.87 -9.00 -2.98
N ALA A 141 0.74 -10.00 -3.86
CA ALA A 141 1.50 -10.10 -5.11
C ALA A 141 1.24 -8.89 -6.02
N ALA A 142 -0.02 -8.49 -6.20
CA ALA A 142 -0.39 -7.34 -7.04
C ALA A 142 0.16 -6.00 -6.51
N LEU A 143 0.34 -5.89 -5.18
CA LEU A 143 0.90 -4.71 -4.52
C LEU A 143 2.42 -4.78 -4.35
N ASN A 144 3.06 -5.91 -4.70
CA ASN A 144 4.45 -6.23 -4.37
C ASN A 144 4.74 -6.00 -2.87
N ALA A 145 3.85 -6.54 -2.02
CA ALA A 145 3.81 -6.30 -0.59
C ALA A 145 4.13 -7.56 0.21
N ASN A 146 4.77 -7.39 1.37
CA ASN A 146 4.91 -8.46 2.38
C ASN A 146 3.57 -8.69 3.09
N VAL A 147 3.40 -9.87 3.69
CA VAL A 147 2.18 -10.27 4.39
C VAL A 147 2.45 -10.43 5.89
N VAL A 148 1.69 -9.73 6.72
CA VAL A 148 1.70 -9.90 8.18
C VAL A 148 0.71 -10.98 8.57
N THR A 149 1.21 -12.11 9.04
CA THR A 149 0.43 -13.27 9.49
C THR A 149 1.34 -14.29 10.18
N ASN A 150 0.77 -15.11 11.07
CA ASN A 150 1.42 -16.30 11.61
C ASN A 150 1.07 -17.58 10.85
N ASP A 151 0.14 -17.53 9.89
CA ASP A 151 -0.14 -18.66 9.00
C ASP A 151 1.06 -18.93 8.08
N ARG A 152 1.20 -20.20 7.67
CA ARG A 152 2.18 -20.67 6.71
C ARG A 152 1.61 -20.85 5.31
N PHE A 153 0.28 -20.75 5.14
CA PHE A 153 -0.44 -20.92 3.87
C PHE A 153 0.00 -22.15 3.07
N ARG A 154 0.20 -23.28 3.75
CA ARG A 154 0.81 -24.49 3.13
C ARG A 154 0.06 -24.96 1.90
N ASP A 155 -1.26 -24.84 1.92
CA ASP A 155 -2.16 -25.30 0.86
C ASP A 155 -2.10 -24.41 -0.40
N TRP A 156 -1.57 -23.19 -0.28
CA TRP A 156 -1.53 -22.20 -1.35
C TRP A 156 -0.16 -22.06 -2.01
N VAL A 157 0.84 -22.78 -1.52
CA VAL A 157 2.25 -22.64 -1.96
C VAL A 157 2.45 -22.96 -3.44
N GLU A 158 1.68 -23.89 -4.01
CA GLU A 158 1.77 -24.20 -5.45
C GLU A 158 1.33 -23.02 -6.32
N GLN A 159 0.34 -22.26 -5.86
CA GLN A 159 -0.22 -21.10 -6.58
C GLN A 159 0.54 -19.81 -6.23
N HIS A 160 1.15 -19.76 -5.06
CA HIS A 160 1.86 -18.61 -4.49
C HIS A 160 3.22 -19.03 -3.92
N PRO A 161 4.22 -19.31 -4.77
CA PRO A 161 5.54 -19.75 -4.33
C PRO A 161 6.27 -18.71 -3.46
N GLU A 162 5.91 -17.43 -3.57
CA GLU A 162 6.41 -16.33 -2.74
C GLU A 162 6.22 -16.55 -1.24
N VAL A 163 5.25 -17.38 -0.83
CA VAL A 163 5.04 -17.79 0.56
C VAL A 163 6.28 -18.45 1.18
N ARG A 164 7.10 -19.13 0.36
CA ARG A 164 8.36 -19.75 0.79
C ARG A 164 9.54 -18.77 0.83
N SER A 165 9.41 -17.59 0.24
CA SER A 165 10.48 -16.59 0.20
C SER A 165 10.73 -16.01 1.58
N SER A 166 12.00 -15.99 2.00
CA SER A 166 12.40 -15.38 3.26
C SER A 166 12.00 -13.90 3.29
N GLY A 167 11.37 -13.46 4.36
CA GLY A 167 10.91 -12.08 4.53
C GLY A 167 9.56 -11.76 3.88
N PHE A 168 8.96 -12.64 3.07
CA PHE A 168 7.62 -12.40 2.51
C PHE A 168 6.54 -12.43 3.60
N LEU A 169 6.58 -13.45 4.46
CA LEU A 169 5.72 -13.55 5.63
C LEU A 169 6.39 -12.89 6.85
N ILE A 170 5.74 -11.87 7.39
CA ILE A 170 6.13 -11.15 8.60
C ILE A 170 5.30 -11.72 9.73
N ARG A 171 5.97 -12.34 10.69
CA ARG A 171 5.32 -12.92 11.87
C ARG A 171 5.31 -11.92 13.00
N GLY A 172 4.45 -12.20 13.98
CA GLY A 172 4.39 -11.37 15.18
C GLY A 172 3.53 -11.96 16.26
N LYS A 173 3.42 -11.20 17.35
CA LYS A 173 2.61 -11.56 18.52
C LYS A 173 2.27 -10.32 19.33
N MET A 174 1.19 -10.39 20.09
CA MET A 174 0.86 -9.38 21.08
C MET A 174 1.47 -9.81 22.43
N LEU A 175 2.36 -8.99 23.01
CA LEU A 175 2.95 -9.21 24.34
C LEU A 175 2.79 -7.97 25.21
N ASN A 176 2.16 -8.11 26.38
CA ASN A 176 2.01 -7.02 27.36
C ASN A 176 1.44 -5.72 26.76
N GLY A 177 0.49 -5.83 25.82
CA GLY A 177 -0.10 -4.66 25.15
C GLY A 177 0.79 -4.00 24.09
N LYS A 178 1.94 -4.60 23.75
CA LYS A 178 2.77 -4.20 22.59
C LYS A 178 2.78 -5.26 21.50
N VAL A 179 2.88 -4.81 20.25
CA VAL A 179 3.06 -5.69 19.10
C VAL A 179 4.55 -5.91 18.91
N ASP A 180 4.95 -7.17 18.81
CA ASP A 180 6.29 -7.59 18.42
C ASP A 180 6.22 -8.17 17.00
N LEU A 181 6.88 -7.52 16.03
CA LEU A 181 6.87 -7.90 14.61
C LEU A 181 8.29 -8.23 14.14
N SER A 182 8.44 -9.32 13.39
CA SER A 182 9.71 -9.68 12.73
C SER A 182 9.83 -8.97 11.37
N LEU A 183 10.04 -7.66 11.37
CA LEU A 183 10.14 -6.87 10.14
C LEU A 183 11.47 -7.18 9.41
N PRO A 184 11.46 -7.26 8.05
CA PRO A 184 12.67 -7.44 7.29
C PRO A 184 13.55 -6.18 7.37
N GLY A 185 14.72 -6.28 8.01
CA GLY A 185 15.71 -5.20 8.11
C GLY A 185 16.03 -4.69 9.52
N GLY A 186 15.52 -5.34 10.57
CA GLY A 186 15.93 -5.14 11.97
C GLY A 186 17.00 -6.13 12.43
#